data_AF-A0A0X3TIL7-F1
#
_entry.id   AF-A0A0X3TIL7-F1
#
_cell.length_a   1.000
_cell.length_b   1.000
_cell.length_c   1.000
_cell.angle_alpha   90.00
_cell.angle_beta   90.00
_cell.angle_gamma   90.00
#
_symmetry.space_group_name_H-M   'P 1'
#
loop_
_entity.id
_entity.type
_entity.pdbx_description
1 polymer ?
#
loop_
_entity_poly.entity_id
_entity_poly.type
_entity_poly.pdbx_seq_one_letter_code
_entity_poly.pdbx_strand_id
1 'polypeptide(L)' 'MSKILPKPTSSQENVLVIDGASYSIDDFSEEAKNQAGSIQRCDQFLEQYEAELAIAKTARSAYSRSVRENLPD' A
#
# COMPACT_ATOMS: atom_id res chain seq x y z
N MET A 1 23.96 12.75 -3.40
CA MET A 1 23.03 13.56 -2.58
C MET A 1 21.65 13.43 -3.21
N SER A 2 20.73 12.70 -2.58
CA SER A 2 19.41 12.44 -3.15
C SER A 2 18.53 13.70 -3.00
N LYS A 3 18.04 14.24 -4.12
CA LYS A 3 17.12 15.38 -4.15
C LYS A 3 15.72 14.88 -3.84
N ILE A 4 15.20 15.23 -2.67
CA ILE A 4 13.77 15.12 -2.37
C ILE A 4 13.06 16.17 -3.23
N LEU A 5 12.21 15.71 -4.16
CA LEU A 5 11.46 16.59 -5.06
C LEU A 5 10.23 17.18 -4.35
N PRO A 6 9.92 18.48 -4.53
CA PRO A 6 8.66 19.07 -4.08
C PRO A 6 7.47 18.59 -4.93
N LYS A 7 6.25 18.71 -4.39
CA LYS A 7 5.01 18.18 -4.97
C LYS A 7 4.84 18.50 -6.47
N PRO A 8 4.40 17.53 -7.29
CA PRO A 8 4.45 17.63 -8.75
C PRO A 8 3.40 18.63 -9.28
N THR A 9 3.85 19.52 -10.16
CA THR A 9 3.00 20.44 -10.92
C THR A 9 3.17 20.15 -12.41
N SER A 10 2.20 19.43 -12.98
CA SER A 10 1.90 19.24 -14.41
C SER A 10 2.80 18.30 -15.27
N SER A 11 2.13 17.24 -15.76
CA SER A 11 2.38 16.47 -17.00
C SER A 11 3.47 15.38 -17.00
N GLN A 12 3.04 14.15 -16.65
CA GLN A 12 3.72 12.86 -16.91
C GLN A 12 5.10 12.71 -16.25
N GLU A 13 5.21 12.95 -14.94
CA GLU A 13 6.40 12.54 -14.20
C GLU A 13 6.26 11.08 -13.76
N ASN A 14 7.19 10.23 -14.23
CA ASN A 14 7.28 8.82 -13.88
C ASN A 14 7.79 8.72 -12.43
N VAL A 15 6.91 8.97 -11.45
CA VAL A 15 7.28 9.07 -10.03
C VAL A 15 6.95 7.77 -9.30
N LEU A 16 7.92 7.23 -8.57
CA LEU A 16 7.71 6.14 -7.63
C LEU A 16 7.71 6.70 -6.21
N VAL A 17 6.71 6.32 -5.42
CA VAL A 17 6.68 6.62 -3.98
C VAL A 17 7.19 5.40 -3.23
N ILE A 18 8.26 5.56 -2.44
CA ILE A 18 8.80 4.52 -1.56
C ILE A 18 8.88 5.13 -0.16
N ASP A 19 8.34 4.46 0.85
CA ASP A 19 8.37 4.90 2.26
C ASP A 19 7.88 6.35 2.48
N GLY A 20 6.90 6.78 1.68
CA GLY A 20 6.34 8.14 1.73
C GLY A 20 7.20 9.23 1.07
N ALA A 21 8.34 8.87 0.47
CA ALA A 21 9.17 9.77 -0.33
C ALA A 21 8.93 9.54 -1.82
N SER A 22 8.80 10.63 -2.58
CA SER A 22 8.63 10.60 -4.04
C SER A 22 9.98 10.69 -4.75
N TYR A 23 10.18 9.82 -5.73
CA TYR A 23 11.39 9.74 -6.53
C TYR A 23 11.05 9.74 -8.02
N SER A 24 11.81 10.47 -8.84
CA SER A 24 11.71 10.36 -10.29
C SER A 24 12.37 9.07 -10.76
N ILE A 25 11.63 8.21 -11.48
CA ILE A 25 12.12 6.97 -12.09
C ILE A 25 13.13 7.27 -13.20
N ASP A 26 13.11 8.47 -13.78
CA ASP A 26 14.08 8.87 -14.80
C ASP A 26 15.50 9.02 -14.24
N ASP A 27 15.61 9.27 -12.92
CA ASP A 27 16.89 9.35 -12.20
C ASP A 27 17.42 7.97 -11.78
N PHE A 28 16.68 6.88 -12.05
CA PHE A 28 17.02 5.53 -11.61
C PHE A 28 18.01 4.85 -12.57
N SER A 29 18.91 4.04 -12.00
CA SER A 29 19.68 3.08 -12.79
C SER A 29 18.76 2.00 -13.37
N GLU A 30 19.24 1.26 -14.38
CA GLU A 30 18.47 0.16 -14.98
C GLU A 30 18.12 -0.93 -13.95
N GLU A 31 19.01 -1.21 -13.00
CA GLU A 31 18.74 -2.11 -11.88
C GLU A 31 17.64 -1.58 -10.97
N ALA A 32 17.64 -0.28 -10.67
CA ALA A 32 16.63 0.36 -9.83
C ALA A 32 15.25 0.39 -10.52
N LYS A 33 15.19 0.61 -11.84
CA LYS A 33 13.94 0.52 -12.62
C LYS A 33 13.34 -0.89 -12.59
N ASN A 34 14.19 -1.93 -12.65
CA ASN A 34 13.73 -3.32 -12.52
C ASN A 34 13.12 -3.59 -11.13
N GLN A 35 13.69 -3.01 -10.07
CA GLN A 35 13.15 -3.15 -8.72
C GLN A 35 11.91 -2.30 -8.48
N ALA A 36 11.78 -1.14 -9.14
CA ALA A 36 10.60 -0.28 -9.06
C ALA A 36 9.30 -1.04 -9.40
N GLY A 37 9.32 -1.86 -10.46
CA GLY A 37 8.17 -2.70 -10.81
C GLY A 37 7.85 -3.76 -9.75
N SER A 38 8.87 -4.32 -9.09
CA SER A 38 8.67 -5.26 -7.97
C SER A 38 8.03 -4.58 -6.77
N ILE A 39 8.47 -3.35 -6.43
CA ILE A 39 7.88 -2.55 -5.34
C ILE A 39 6.40 -2.28 -5.61
N GLN A 40 6.07 -1.77 -6.80
CA GLN A 40 4.67 -1.49 -7.17
C GLN A 40 3.77 -2.74 -7.06
N ARG A 41 4.30 -3.92 -7.41
CA ARG A 41 3.56 -5.17 -7.21
C ARG A 41 3.40 -5.54 -5.74
N CYS A 42 4.44 -5.36 -4.92
CA CYS A 42 4.33 -5.55 -3.48
C CYS A 42 3.27 -4.62 -2.86
N ASP A 43 3.22 -3.36 -3.28
CA ASP A 43 2.24 -2.39 -2.79
C ASP A 43 0.80 -2.82 -3.13
N GLN A 44 0.56 -3.29 -4.36
CA GLN A 44 -0.75 -3.85 -4.75
C GLN A 44 -1.15 -5.05 -3.89
N PHE A 45 -0.19 -5.93 -3.55
CA PHE A 45 -0.47 -7.04 -2.65
C PHE A 45 -0.81 -6.57 -1.24
N LEU A 46 -0.08 -5.57 -0.71
CA LEU A 46 -0.35 -5.01 0.61
C LEU A 46 -1.76 -4.39 0.66
N GLU A 47 -2.14 -3.60 -0.35
CA GLU A 47 -3.49 -3.03 -0.46
C GLU A 47 -4.57 -4.12 -0.47
N GLN A 48 -4.36 -5.20 -1.22
CA GLN A 48 -5.28 -6.34 -1.25
C GLN A 48 -5.39 -7.00 0.13
N TYR A 49 -4.27 -7.29 0.79
CA TYR A 49 -4.28 -7.93 2.11
C TYR A 49 -4.95 -7.04 3.17
N GLU A 50 -4.76 -5.73 3.11
CA GLU A 50 -5.45 -4.80 4.00
C GLU A 50 -6.97 -4.84 3.81
N ALA A 51 -7.44 -4.93 2.56
CA ALA A 51 -8.86 -5.08 2.25
C ALA A 51 -9.42 -6.41 2.80
N GLU A 52 -8.73 -7.53 2.56
CA GLU A 52 -9.11 -8.86 3.08
C GLU A 52 -9.14 -8.86 4.62
N LEU A 53 -8.15 -8.25 5.25
CA LEU A 53 -8.08 -8.10 6.70
C LEU A 53 -9.25 -7.28 7.24
N ALA A 54 -9.66 -6.22 6.56
CA ALA A 54 -10.81 -5.41 6.96
C ALA A 54 -12.13 -6.22 6.92
N ILE A 55 -12.31 -7.04 5.87
CA ILE A 55 -13.46 -7.96 5.77
C ILE A 55 -13.44 -8.95 6.94
N ALA A 56 -12.29 -9.60 7.19
CA ALA A 56 -12.15 -10.58 8.26
C ALA A 56 -12.42 -9.97 9.65
N LYS A 57 -11.92 -8.76 9.91
CA LYS A 57 -12.18 -8.01 11.15
C LYS A 57 -13.69 -7.75 11.36
N THR A 58 -14.38 -7.37 10.30
CA THR A 58 -15.84 -7.10 10.33
C THR A 58 -16.62 -8.38 10.63
N ALA A 59 -16.33 -9.46 9.90
CA ALA A 59 -16.98 -10.75 10.13
C ALA A 59 -16.75 -11.27 11.56
N ARG A 60 -15.50 -11.22 12.04
CA ARG A 60 -15.16 -11.61 13.42
C ARG A 60 -15.93 -10.79 14.45
N SER A 61 -16.07 -9.47 14.24
CA SER A 61 -16.85 -8.60 15.12
C SER A 61 -18.30 -9.04 15.18
N ALA A 62 -18.94 -9.26 14.03
CA ALA A 62 -20.31 -9.74 13.91
C ALA A 62 -20.51 -11.11 14.60
N TYR A 63 -19.64 -12.08 14.34
CA TYR A 63 -19.71 -13.39 14.98
C TYR A 63 -19.51 -13.30 16.50
N SER A 64 -18.57 -12.49 16.96
CA SER A 64 -18.36 -12.30 18.40
C SER A 64 -19.59 -11.71 19.10
N ARG A 65 -20.31 -10.81 18.43
CA ARG A 65 -21.55 -10.23 18.94
C ARG A 65 -22.64 -11.30 19.01
N SER A 66 -22.84 -12.04 17.92
CA SER A 66 -23.82 -13.12 17.85
C SER A 66 -23.58 -14.17 18.95
N VAL A 67 -22.33 -14.58 19.19
CA VAL A 67 -22.01 -15.51 20.28
C VAL A 67 -22.41 -14.95 21.63
N ARG A 68 -22.04 -13.70 21.95
CA ARG A 68 -22.37 -13.07 23.25
C ARG A 68 -23.88 -12.97 23.49
N GLU A 69 -24.65 -12.71 22.44
CA GLU A 69 -26.12 -12.63 22.51
C GLU A 69 -26.78 -14.00 22.77
N ASN A 70 -26.06 -15.11 22.57
CA ASN A 70 -26.57 -16.47 22.74
C ASN A 70 -25.88 -17.23 23.89
N LEU A 71 -25.11 -16.56 24.74
CA LEU A 71 -24.55 -17.17 25.94
C LEU A 71 -25.64 -17.34 27.00
N PRO A 72 -25.68 -18.49 27.71
CA PRO A 72 -26.55 -18.65 28.88
C PRO A 72 -26.09 -17.76 30.04
N ASP A 73 -27.02 -17.46 30.96
CA ASP A 73 -26.78 -16.73 32.21
C ASP A 73 -25.74 -17.42 33.12
#